data_AF-A0A521IKR2-F1
#
_entry.id   AF-A0A521IKR2-F1
#
_cell.length_a   1.000
_cell.length_b   1.000
_cell.length_c   1.000
_cell.angle_alpha   90.00
_cell.angle_beta   90.00
_cell.angle_gamma   90.00
#
_symmetry.space_group_name_H-M   'P 1'
#
loop_
_entity.id
_entity.type
_entity.pdbx_description
1 polymer ?
#
loop_
_entity_poly.entity_id
_entity_poly.type
_entity_poly.pdbx_seq_one_letter_code
_entity_poly.pdbx_strand_id
1 'polypeptide(L)'
;MMTMNNHMKKHSYPRYYDEPYRTTLETRVVSVEGSKVVLEETIFYPEGGGQGGDWGTVNDCPVLDTVPGDDGAIIHLVRNPAFKAGDRVVLTLDWNRRFHFMKNHTAQHAASGILFKHFGIGTV
;
A
#
# COMPACT_ATOMS: atom_id res chain seq x y z
N MET A 1 -27.84 28.41 -1.22
CA MET A 1 -26.41 28.16 -1.01
C MET A 1 -26.22 26.66 -0.89
N MET A 2 -25.68 26.04 -1.96
CA MET A 2 -25.47 24.59 -2.03
C MET A 2 -24.49 24.12 -0.95
N THR A 3 -24.95 23.18 -0.14
CA THR A 3 -24.12 22.35 0.75
C THR A 3 -23.14 21.55 -0.11
N MET A 4 -21.85 21.87 -0.05
CA MET A 4 -20.81 21.01 -0.62
C MET A 4 -20.77 19.72 0.21
N ASN A 5 -21.18 18.63 -0.43
CA ASN A 5 -21.18 17.30 0.14
C ASN A 5 -19.73 16.89 0.43
N ASN A 6 -19.33 16.94 1.70
CA ASN A 6 -18.02 16.50 2.16
C ASN A 6 -17.98 14.96 2.16
N HIS A 7 -17.90 14.35 0.99
CA HIS A 7 -17.45 12.96 0.88
C HIS A 7 -15.95 12.96 1.20
N MET A 8 -15.63 12.83 2.50
CA MET A 8 -14.29 12.57 2.97
C MET A 8 -13.71 11.45 2.11
N LYS A 9 -12.59 11.71 1.42
CA LYS A 9 -11.85 10.68 0.70
C LYS A 9 -11.52 9.58 1.70
N LYS A 10 -12.24 8.45 1.63
CA LYS A 10 -11.92 7.23 2.39
C LYS A 10 -10.78 6.43 1.76
N HIS A 11 -10.23 6.91 0.65
CA HIS A 11 -9.27 6.18 -0.18
C HIS A 11 -7.95 6.93 -0.24
N SER A 12 -6.86 6.19 -0.01
CA SER A 12 -5.52 6.65 -0.30
C SER A 12 -5.30 6.68 -1.81
N TYR A 13 -4.67 7.74 -2.32
CA TYR A 13 -4.15 7.71 -3.69
C TYR A 13 -2.95 6.73 -3.75
N PRO A 14 -3.02 5.67 -4.57
CA PRO A 14 -2.00 4.63 -4.64
C PRO A 14 -0.80 5.07 -5.49
N ARG A 15 0.18 5.76 -4.88
CA ARG A 15 1.38 6.27 -5.56
C ARG A 15 2.26 5.16 -6.13
N TYR A 16 2.14 3.93 -5.65
CA TYR A 16 2.96 2.81 -6.13
C TYR A 16 2.73 2.42 -7.61
N TYR A 17 1.62 2.83 -8.24
CA TYR A 17 1.43 2.65 -9.68
C TYR A 17 2.27 3.64 -10.51
N ASP A 18 2.39 4.88 -10.04
CA ASP A 18 3.07 5.96 -10.76
C ASP A 18 4.57 6.01 -10.40
N GLU A 19 4.92 5.69 -9.15
CA GLU A 19 6.24 5.85 -8.57
C GLU A 19 6.74 4.53 -7.90
N PRO A 20 6.87 3.42 -8.64
CA PRO A 20 7.07 2.08 -8.05
C PRO A 20 8.37 1.89 -7.25
N TYR A 21 9.39 2.73 -7.52
CA TYR A 21 10.70 2.70 -6.85
C TYR A 21 10.84 3.73 -5.73
N ARG A 22 9.81 4.53 -5.47
CA ARG A 22 9.83 5.53 -4.41
C ARG A 22 9.77 4.84 -3.04
N THR A 23 10.70 5.17 -2.15
CA THR A 23 10.81 4.55 -0.82
C THR A 23 10.36 5.46 0.32
N THR A 24 10.20 6.76 0.09
CA THR A 24 9.74 7.72 1.10
C THR A 24 8.70 8.68 0.54
N LEU A 25 7.68 9.04 1.33
CA LEU A 25 6.60 9.96 0.94
C LEU A 25 6.10 10.78 2.14
N GLU A 26 6.03 12.10 2.00
CA GLU A 26 5.31 12.95 2.95
C GLU A 26 3.83 13.02 2.55
N THR A 27 2.91 12.79 3.49
CA THR A 27 1.46 12.72 3.25
C THR A 27 0.70 13.18 4.49
N ARG A 28 -0.63 13.09 4.48
CA ARG A 28 -1.49 13.36 5.64
C ARG A 28 -2.28 12.15 6.08
N VAL A 29 -2.54 12.10 7.38
CA VAL A 29 -3.39 11.08 7.98
C VAL A 29 -4.85 11.43 7.77
N VAL A 30 -5.62 10.51 7.20
CA VAL A 30 -7.08 10.64 7.03
C VAL A 30 -7.81 10.17 8.28
N SER A 31 -7.45 8.99 8.80
CA SER A 31 -8.04 8.43 10.02
C SER A 31 -7.08 7.53 10.79
N VAL A 32 -7.33 7.41 12.09
CA VAL A 32 -6.65 6.49 13.00
C VAL A 32 -7.71 5.80 13.86
N GLU A 33 -7.84 4.49 13.72
CA GLU A 33 -8.78 3.65 14.46
C GLU A 33 -8.01 2.49 15.12
N GLY A 34 -7.56 2.71 16.36
CA GLY A 34 -6.63 1.80 17.02
C GLY A 34 -5.32 1.69 16.24
N SER A 35 -5.00 0.52 15.71
CA SER A 35 -3.81 0.30 14.87
C SER A 35 -4.08 0.51 13.37
N LYS A 36 -5.32 0.74 12.95
CA LYS A 36 -5.66 0.93 11.54
C LYS A 36 -5.50 2.40 11.16
N VAL A 37 -4.66 2.67 10.17
CA VAL A 37 -4.39 4.03 9.69
C VAL A 37 -4.68 4.13 8.20
N VAL A 38 -5.43 5.17 7.82
CA VAL A 38 -5.68 5.53 6.42
C VAL A 38 -4.98 6.86 6.13
N LEU A 39 -4.36 6.96 4.95
CA LEU A 39 -3.56 8.12 4.52
C LEU A 39 -4.17 8.74 3.26
N GLU A 40 -3.91 10.02 2.99
CA GLU A 40 -4.41 10.67 1.76
C GLU A 40 -3.76 10.09 0.51
N GLU A 41 -2.48 9.77 0.61
CA GLU A 41 -1.65 9.17 -0.42
C GLU A 41 -0.72 8.15 0.22
N THR A 42 -0.44 7.04 -0.47
CA THR A 42 0.47 6.01 0.05
C THR A 42 1.34 5.41 -1.03
N ILE A 43 2.60 5.15 -0.67
CA ILE A 43 3.52 4.33 -1.45
C ILE A 43 3.46 2.85 -1.04
N PHE A 44 2.76 2.49 0.04
CA PHE A 44 2.60 1.09 0.47
C PHE A 44 1.58 0.36 -0.40
N TYR A 45 1.94 -0.82 -0.89
CA TYR A 45 1.07 -1.71 -1.64
C TYR A 45 0.31 -2.57 -0.63
N PRO A 46 -1.04 -2.58 -0.69
CA PRO A 46 -1.84 -3.50 0.12
C PRO A 46 -1.68 -4.94 -0.38
N GLU A 47 -1.87 -5.92 0.48
CA GLU A 47 -1.92 -7.33 0.07
C GLU A 47 -2.85 -7.55 -1.14
N GLY A 48 -2.36 -8.31 -2.13
CA GLY A 48 -3.10 -8.58 -3.36
C GLY A 48 -2.34 -9.47 -4.34
N GLY A 49 -3.05 -10.28 -5.13
CA GLY A 49 -2.45 -11.08 -6.20
C GLY A 49 -1.41 -12.11 -5.73
N GLY A 50 -1.50 -12.57 -4.47
CA GLY A 50 -0.52 -13.46 -3.84
C GLY A 50 0.74 -12.77 -3.30
N GLN A 51 0.85 -11.45 -3.44
CA GLN A 51 1.89 -10.63 -2.81
C GLN A 51 1.40 -10.13 -1.45
N GLY A 52 2.19 -10.35 -0.39
CA GLY A 52 1.92 -9.80 0.93
C GLY A 52 2.05 -8.27 0.94
N GLY A 53 1.29 -7.63 1.83
CA GLY A 53 1.33 -6.19 2.02
C GLY A 53 2.71 -5.66 2.42
N ASP A 54 2.97 -4.40 2.13
CA ASP A 54 4.25 -3.78 2.49
C ASP A 54 4.36 -3.45 3.97
N TRP A 55 5.63 -3.42 4.40
CA TRP A 55 6.07 -3.01 5.73
C TRP A 55 6.92 -1.75 5.63
N GLY A 56 7.16 -1.12 6.77
CA GLY A 56 7.90 0.13 6.85
C GLY A 56 7.54 0.93 8.10
N THR A 57 7.54 2.26 7.98
CA THR A 57 7.16 3.16 9.06
C THR A 57 6.29 4.32 8.59
N VAL A 58 5.51 4.87 9.53
CA VAL A 58 4.84 6.18 9.45
C VAL A 58 5.34 7.01 10.63
N ASN A 59 6.12 8.08 10.40
CA ASN A 59 6.80 8.83 11.47
C ASN A 59 7.48 7.92 12.51
N ASP A 60 8.29 6.96 12.04
CA ASP A 60 8.99 5.95 12.85
C ASP A 60 8.08 4.92 13.56
N CYS A 61 6.76 5.07 13.54
CA CYS A 61 5.84 4.04 14.02
C CYS A 61 5.83 2.85 13.02
N PRO A 62 6.11 1.61 13.46
CA PRO A 62 6.18 0.47 12.55
C PRO A 62 4.85 0.16 11.88
N VAL A 63 4.86 0.02 10.55
CA VAL A 63 3.79 -0.59 9.75
C VAL A 63 4.05 -2.09 9.70
N LEU A 64 3.19 -2.87 10.37
CA LEU A 64 3.30 -4.33 10.46
C LEU A 64 2.70 -5.05 9.25
N ASP A 65 1.76 -4.39 8.58
CA ASP A 65 1.18 -4.86 7.32
C ASP A 65 0.42 -3.72 6.63
N THR A 66 0.18 -3.89 5.34
CA THR A 66 -0.71 -3.02 4.55
C THR A 66 -1.74 -3.90 3.88
N VAL A 67 -3.03 -3.66 4.15
CA VAL A 67 -4.12 -4.54 3.73
C VAL A 67 -5.19 -3.76 2.97
N PRO A 68 -5.90 -4.41 2.03
CA PRO A 68 -7.07 -3.78 1.41
C PRO A 68 -8.16 -3.57 2.46
N GLY A 69 -8.80 -2.41 2.43
CA GLY A 69 -10.00 -2.10 3.19
C GLY A 69 -11.24 -2.04 2.30
N ASP A 70 -12.39 -1.78 2.93
CA ASP A 70 -13.66 -1.62 2.24
C ASP A 70 -13.60 -0.43 1.26
N ASP A 71 -14.42 -0.52 0.21
CA ASP A 71 -14.56 0.51 -0.84
C ASP A 71 -13.23 0.90 -1.54
N GLY A 72 -12.16 0.10 -1.42
CA GLY A 72 -10.85 0.41 -2.01
C GLY A 72 -9.97 1.29 -1.12
N ALA A 73 -10.28 1.38 0.19
CA ALA A 73 -9.37 1.96 1.16
C ALA A 73 -8.07 1.13 1.27
N ILE A 74 -6.97 1.79 1.63
CA ILE A 74 -5.69 1.13 1.92
C ILE A 74 -5.41 1.32 3.41
N ILE A 75 -5.39 0.22 4.15
CA ILE A 75 -5.25 0.22 5.61
C ILE A 75 -3.82 -0.16 5.96
N HIS A 76 -3.17 0.71 6.72
CA HIS A 76 -1.85 0.48 7.28
C HIS A 76 -2.03 0.01 8.73
N LEU A 77 -1.54 -1.19 9.06
CA LEU A 77 -1.56 -1.71 10.42
C LEU A 77 -0.34 -1.17 11.18
N VAL A 78 -0.51 -0.02 11.81
CA VAL A 78 0.55 0.71 12.51
C VAL A 78 0.59 0.32 13.99
N ARG A 79 1.76 -0.05 14.49
CA ARG A 79 1.97 -0.31 15.91
C ARG A 79 2.08 1.01 16.67
N ASN A 80 1.22 1.22 17.66
CA ASN A 80 1.23 2.37 18.58
C ASN A 80 1.36 3.71 17.85
N PRO A 81 0.42 4.07 16.94
CA PRO A 81 0.49 5.33 16.21
C PRO A 81 0.50 6.52 17.17
N ALA A 82 1.49 7.41 17.03
CA ALA A 82 1.68 8.60 17.87
C ALA A 82 1.20 9.90 17.17
N PHE A 83 0.28 9.76 16.21
CA PHE A 83 -0.27 10.83 15.38
C PHE A 83 -1.80 10.68 15.27
N LYS A 84 -2.49 11.72 14.79
CA LYS A 84 -3.94 11.74 14.61
C LYS A 84 -4.34 12.20 13.21
N ALA A 85 -5.63 12.05 12.89
CA ALA A 85 -6.18 12.57 11.64
C ALA A 85 -5.84 14.06 11.43
N GLY A 86 -5.42 14.41 10.22
CA GLY A 86 -4.99 15.76 9.82
C GLY A 86 -3.48 16.02 9.95
N ASP A 87 -2.76 15.24 10.76
CA ASP A 87 -1.31 15.38 10.93
C ASP A 87 -0.56 15.06 9.64
N ARG A 88 0.57 15.73 9.43
CA ARG A 88 1.53 15.39 8.37
C ARG A 88 2.46 14.29 8.87
N VAL A 89 2.70 13.30 8.02
CA VAL A 89 3.54 12.15 8.34
C VAL A 89 4.47 11.81 7.17
N VAL A 90 5.62 11.24 7.48
CA VAL A 90 6.57 10.69 6.51
C VAL A 90 6.46 9.17 6.54
N LEU A 91 6.22 8.62 5.36
CA LEU A 91 6.21 7.20 5.05
C LEU A 91 7.63 6.77 4.68
N THR A 92 8.08 5.63 5.19
CA THR A 92 9.31 4.97 4.75
C THR A 92 9.04 3.49 4.53
N LEU A 93 9.25 2.99 3.31
CA LEU A 93 9.07 1.58 2.98
C LEU A 93 10.27 0.73 3.42
N ASP A 94 9.98 -0.50 3.85
CA ASP A 94 10.98 -1.57 3.84
C ASP A 94 11.24 -1.98 2.38
N TRP A 95 12.28 -1.37 1.80
CA TRP A 95 12.65 -1.61 0.41
C TRP A 95 13.06 -3.07 0.14
N ASN A 96 13.67 -3.75 1.12
CA ASN A 96 14.10 -5.13 0.92
C ASN A 96 12.89 -6.05 0.73
N ARG A 97 11.85 -5.87 1.55
CA ARG A 97 10.58 -6.58 1.41
C ARG A 97 9.90 -6.26 0.08
N ARG A 98 9.71 -4.96 -0.21
CA ARG A 98 9.06 -4.51 -1.45
C ARG A 98 9.76 -5.08 -2.68
N PHE A 99 11.08 -4.91 -2.76
CA PHE A 99 11.84 -5.32 -3.93
C PHE A 99 11.93 -6.84 -4.06
N HIS A 100 11.91 -7.58 -2.94
CA HIS A 100 11.76 -9.04 -2.96
C HIS A 100 10.46 -9.46 -3.65
N PHE A 101 9.32 -8.86 -3.29
CA PHE A 101 8.05 -9.18 -3.94
C PHE A 101 7.98 -8.73 -5.39
N MET A 102 8.50 -7.55 -5.75
CA MET A 102 8.58 -7.11 -7.14
C MET A 102 9.32 -8.14 -8.01
N LYS A 103 10.48 -8.64 -7.54
CA LYS A 103 11.23 -9.69 -8.25
C LYS A 103 10.41 -10.97 -8.41
N ASN A 104 9.73 -11.42 -7.36
CA ASN A 104 8.92 -12.63 -7.41
C ASN A 104 7.74 -12.48 -8.37
N HIS A 105 7.09 -11.32 -8.39
CA HIS A 105 6.00 -11.02 -9.33
C HIS A 105 6.49 -11.07 -10.78
N THR A 106 7.62 -10.44 -11.08
CA THR A 106 8.24 -10.53 -12.42
C THR A 106 8.64 -11.96 -12.77
N ALA A 107 9.23 -12.71 -11.84
CA ALA A 107 9.62 -14.10 -12.04
C ALA A 107 8.42 -15.00 -12.31
N GLN A 108 7.30 -14.78 -11.62
CA GLN A 108 6.06 -15.50 -11.85
C GLN A 108 5.55 -15.27 -13.28
N HIS A 109 5.46 -14.02 -13.74
CA HIS A 109 5.05 -13.73 -15.13
C HIS A 109 5.95 -14.39 -16.17
N ALA A 110 7.27 -14.37 -15.94
CA ALA A 110 8.22 -15.03 -16.81
C ALA A 110 7.99 -16.55 -16.86
N ALA A 111 7.80 -17.19 -15.70
CA ALA A 111 7.52 -18.63 -15.61
C ALA A 111 6.19 -18.99 -16.29
N SER A 112 5.14 -18.20 -16.06
CA SER A 112 3.84 -18.36 -16.72
C SER A 112 3.94 -18.24 -18.24
N GLY A 113 4.72 -17.27 -18.74
CA GLY A 113 4.98 -17.12 -20.17
C GLY A 113 5.70 -18.33 -20.78
N ILE A 114 6.68 -18.91 -20.07
CA ILE A 114 7.38 -20.13 -20.50
C ILE A 114 6.42 -21.32 -20.53
N LEU A 115 5.63 -21.52 -19.47
CA LEU A 115 4.67 -22.63 -19.36
C LEU A 115 3.63 -22.55 -20.48
N PHE A 116 3.08 -21.37 -20.72
CA PHE A 116 2.11 -21.17 -21.78
C PHE A 116 2.74 -21.40 -23.16
N LYS A 117 3.91 -20.81 -23.43
CA LYS A 117 4.56 -20.90 -24.74
C LYS A 117 4.97 -22.32 -25.12
N HIS A 118 5.44 -23.13 -24.16
CA HIS A 118 5.99 -24.46 -24.45
C HIS A 118 4.98 -25.60 -24.22
N PHE A 119 3.97 -25.39 -23.37
CA PHE A 119 3.07 -26.46 -22.95
C PHE A 119 1.58 -26.09 -23.07
N GLY A 120 1.23 -24.86 -23.48
CA GLY A 120 -0.15 -24.41 -23.57
C GLY A 120 -0.85 -24.28 -22.22
N ILE A 121 -0.10 -24.29 -21.12
CA ILE A 121 -0.65 -24.23 -19.77
C ILE A 121 -0.87 -22.77 -19.40
N GLY A 122 -2.13 -22.38 -19.23
CA GLY A 122 -2.50 -21.11 -18.63
C GLY A 122 -2.31 -21.15 -17.12
N THR A 123 -1.66 -20.14 -16.58
CA THR A 123 -1.49 -19.94 -15.13
C THR A 123 -1.77 -18.48 -14.84
N VAL A 124 -2.64 -18.21 -13.86
CA VAL A 124 -3.23 -16.90 -13.49
C VAL A 124 -3.90 -16.11 -14.62
#